data_AF-A0A8S1EMN0-F1
#
_entry.id   AF-A0A8S1EMN0-F1
#
_cell.length_a   1.000
_cell.length_b   1.000
_cell.length_c   1.000
_cell.angle_alpha   90.00
_cell.angle_beta   90.00
_cell.angle_gamma   90.00
#
_symmetry.space_group_name_H-M   'P 1'
#
loop_
_entity.id
_entity.type
_entity.pdbx_description
1 polymer ?
#
loop_
_entity_poly.entity_id
_entity_poly.type
_entity_poly.pdbx_seq_one_letter_code
_entity_poly.pdbx_strand_id
1 'polypeptide(L)'
;MGDYVAPGEEPPQPGIYRSEQMCLSQLYLQSDAAYQCVAELGELGLVQFRDLNPDVSSFQRKYVNEVRRCDEMERKLRFLEREIKKDAIPMLDTGENPDAPLPREMIDLEATFEKLENELREVNKNEETLKKNFSELTELKHILRKTQTFFEEVDHDRWRILEGGGGGGGRRRTVPDDERPLIDVGDEAGDFGLLNPTLTMSMLRLG
;
A
#
# COMPACT_ATOMS: atom_id res chain seq x y z
N MET A 1 -17.37 11.07 -54.71
CA MET A 1 -16.34 10.03 -54.88
C MET A 1 -15.14 10.54 -54.11
N GLY A 2 -14.71 9.88 -53.02
CA GLY A 2 -13.50 10.29 -52.31
C GLY A 2 -12.29 10.00 -53.19
N ASP A 3 -11.40 10.97 -53.33
CA ASP A 3 -10.17 10.83 -54.10
C ASP A 3 -9.32 9.74 -53.44
N TYR A 4 -9.10 8.64 -54.15
CA TYR A 4 -8.16 7.61 -53.72
C TYR A 4 -6.76 8.21 -53.85
N VAL A 5 -6.12 8.50 -52.72
CA VAL A 5 -4.68 8.82 -52.69
C VAL A 5 -3.94 7.58 -53.23
N ALA A 6 -3.27 7.74 -54.36
CA ALA A 6 -2.50 6.66 -54.96
C ALA A 6 -1.31 6.32 -54.04
N PRO A 7 -0.98 5.03 -53.83
CA PRO A 7 0.17 4.65 -53.01
C PRO A 7 1.46 5.18 -53.67
N GLY A 8 2.06 6.22 -53.09
CA GLY A 8 3.31 6.83 -53.55
C GLY A 8 3.31 8.35 -53.70
N GLU A 9 2.16 9.04 -53.60
CA GLU A 9 2.12 10.50 -53.54
C GLU A 9 2.28 10.98 -52.08
N GLU A 10 3.26 11.85 -51.82
CA GLU A 10 3.36 12.53 -50.52
C GLU A 10 2.12 13.40 -50.31
N PRO A 11 1.43 13.27 -49.16
CA PRO A 11 0.24 14.07 -48.91
C PRO A 11 0.61 15.57 -48.84
N PRO A 12 -0.24 16.46 -49.38
CA PRO A 12 0.00 17.89 -49.30
C PRO A 12 0.09 18.33 -47.83
N GLN A 13 1.11 19.14 -47.51
CA GLN A 13 1.35 19.59 -46.13
C GLN A 13 0.11 20.30 -45.55
N PRO A 14 -0.29 19.97 -44.31
CA PRO A 14 -1.50 20.52 -43.72
C PRO A 14 -1.35 22.01 -43.42
N GLY A 15 -2.34 22.80 -43.83
CA GLY A 15 -2.44 24.21 -43.49
C GLY A 15 -3.29 24.44 -42.24
N ILE A 16 -2.92 25.39 -41.38
CA ILE A 16 -3.60 25.65 -40.09
C ILE A 16 -5.09 26.06 -40.18
N TYR A 17 -5.57 26.45 -41.37
CA TYR A 17 -6.93 27.00 -41.56
C TYR A 17 -7.98 25.97 -41.99
N ARG A 18 -7.60 24.71 -42.21
CA ARG A 18 -8.48 23.63 -42.69
C ARG A 18 -8.13 22.31 -42.01
N SER A 19 -9.11 21.42 -41.94
CA SER A 19 -8.91 20.04 -41.46
C SER A 19 -7.97 19.28 -42.38
N GLU A 20 -7.22 18.33 -41.80
CA GLU A 20 -6.41 17.39 -42.57
C GLU A 20 -7.29 16.46 -43.41
N GLN A 21 -6.73 15.99 -44.53
CA GLN A 21 -7.41 15.02 -45.37
C GLN A 21 -7.43 13.66 -44.68
N MET A 22 -8.61 13.05 -44.60
CA MET A 22 -8.81 11.73 -44.02
C MET A 22 -9.01 10.70 -45.13
N CYS A 23 -8.37 9.54 -45.00
CA CYS A 23 -8.61 8.40 -45.88
C CYS A 23 -9.23 7.24 -45.08
N LEU A 24 -10.16 6.52 -45.71
CA LEU A 24 -10.69 5.28 -45.17
C LEU A 24 -9.89 4.12 -45.77
N SER A 25 -9.21 3.36 -44.91
CA SER A 25 -8.48 2.16 -45.29
C SER A 25 -9.12 0.92 -44.66
N GLN A 26 -9.01 -0.21 -45.34
CA GLN A 26 -9.45 -1.52 -44.84
C GLN A 26 -8.23 -2.35 -44.48
N LEU A 27 -8.16 -2.77 -43.21
CA LEU A 27 -7.04 -3.55 -42.68
C LEU A 27 -7.42 -5.04 -42.61
N TYR A 28 -6.56 -5.89 -43.17
CA TYR A 28 -6.68 -7.35 -43.06
C TYR A 28 -5.54 -7.87 -42.20
N LEU A 29 -5.87 -8.40 -41.01
CA LEU A 29 -4.88 -8.94 -40.06
C LEU A 29 -5.10 -10.43 -39.85
N GLN A 30 -4.00 -11.18 -39.80
CA GLN A 30 -4.02 -12.54 -39.27
C GLN A 30 -4.15 -12.50 -37.74
N SER A 31 -4.80 -13.51 -37.15
CA SER A 31 -5.04 -13.57 -35.71
C SER A 31 -3.77 -13.46 -34.88
N ASP A 32 -2.67 -14.03 -35.37
CA ASP A 32 -1.45 -14.22 -34.61
C ASP A 32 -0.57 -12.96 -34.62
N ALA A 33 -0.70 -12.14 -35.67
CA ALA A 33 -0.01 -10.85 -35.80
C ALA A 33 -0.88 -9.66 -35.35
N ALA A 34 -2.19 -9.87 -35.16
CA ALA A 34 -3.14 -8.78 -34.90
C ALA A 34 -2.76 -7.94 -33.67
N TYR A 35 -2.28 -8.58 -32.60
CA TYR A 35 -1.88 -7.87 -31.38
C TYR A 35 -0.73 -6.91 -31.63
N GLN A 36 0.35 -7.39 -32.26
CA GLN A 36 1.55 -6.57 -32.53
C GLN A 36 1.23 -5.42 -33.48
N CYS A 37 0.50 -5.68 -34.57
CA CYS A 37 0.13 -4.62 -35.52
C CYS A 37 -0.74 -3.55 -34.86
N VAL A 38 -1.72 -3.94 -34.03
CA VAL A 38 -2.58 -2.97 -33.34
C VAL A 38 -1.82 -2.20 -32.27
N ALA A 39 -0.88 -2.84 -31.57
CA ALA A 39 0.00 -2.17 -30.61
C ALA A 39 0.86 -1.10 -31.29
N GLU A 40 1.55 -1.44 -32.38
CA GLU A 40 2.37 -0.48 -33.17
C GLU A 40 1.52 0.67 -33.73
N LEU A 41 0.31 0.38 -34.21
CA LEU A 41 -0.62 1.42 -34.65
C LEU A 41 -1.08 2.34 -33.50
N GLY A 42 -1.18 1.78 -32.29
CA GLY A 42 -1.48 2.53 -31.07
C GLY A 42 -0.38 3.51 -30.70
N GLU A 43 0.89 3.07 -30.78
CA GLU A 43 2.06 3.92 -30.52
C GLU A 43 2.19 5.06 -31.55
N LEU A 44 1.85 4.80 -32.82
CA LEU A 44 1.82 5.85 -33.85
C LEU A 44 0.72 6.90 -33.59
N GLY A 45 -0.44 6.48 -33.07
CA GLY A 45 -1.53 7.40 -32.71
C GLY A 45 -2.23 8.09 -33.88
N LEU A 46 -2.06 7.61 -35.11
CA LEU A 46 -2.58 8.24 -36.34
C LEU A 46 -3.85 7.59 -36.91
N VAL A 47 -4.39 6.58 -36.23
CA VAL A 47 -5.52 5.79 -36.74
C VAL A 47 -6.76 5.93 -35.86
N GLN A 48 -7.93 6.00 -36.50
CA GLN A 48 -9.22 5.94 -35.83
C GLN A 48 -9.96 4.68 -36.26
N PHE A 49 -10.17 3.75 -35.32
CA PHE A 49 -10.95 2.54 -35.59
C PHE A 49 -12.45 2.83 -35.64
N ARG A 50 -13.13 2.28 -36.65
CA ARG A 50 -14.59 2.32 -36.77
C ARG A 50 -15.17 1.00 -36.29
N ASP A 51 -16.20 1.06 -35.44
CA ASP A 51 -16.90 -0.14 -34.99
C ASP A 51 -17.67 -0.79 -36.16
N LEU A 52 -17.30 -2.02 -36.48
CA LEU A 52 -17.95 -2.83 -37.51
C LEU A 52 -19.09 -3.69 -36.92
N ASN A 53 -19.13 -3.88 -35.60
CA ASN A 53 -20.07 -4.77 -34.90
C ASN A 53 -20.91 -3.99 -33.86
N PRO A 54 -21.70 -2.97 -34.27
CA PRO A 54 -22.51 -2.17 -33.35
C PRO A 54 -23.71 -2.92 -32.77
N ASP A 55 -24.16 -3.99 -33.43
CA ASP A 55 -25.27 -4.86 -33.05
C ASP A 55 -24.86 -5.97 -32.07
N VAL A 56 -23.55 -6.24 -31.96
CA VAL A 56 -23.02 -7.25 -31.03
C VAL A 56 -22.75 -6.62 -29.67
N SER A 57 -23.40 -7.18 -28.64
CA SER A 57 -23.19 -6.80 -27.25
C SER A 57 -21.71 -6.92 -26.86
N SER A 58 -21.24 -6.01 -26.00
CA SER A 58 -19.84 -5.97 -25.54
C SER A 58 -19.38 -7.32 -24.97
N PHE A 59 -20.25 -8.05 -24.26
CA PHE A 59 -19.95 -9.34 -23.63
C PHE A 59 -19.76 -10.51 -24.60
N GLN A 60 -20.25 -10.38 -25.84
CA GLN A 60 -20.16 -11.43 -26.85
C GLN A 60 -18.99 -11.18 -27.83
N ARG A 61 -18.24 -10.10 -27.64
CA ARG A 61 -17.08 -9.77 -28.47
C ARG A 61 -15.93 -10.73 -28.20
N LYS A 62 -15.07 -10.91 -29.20
CA LYS A 62 -14.01 -11.92 -29.21
C LYS A 62 -13.01 -11.80 -28.05
N TYR A 63 -12.66 -10.59 -27.63
CA TYR A 63 -11.57 -10.31 -26.68
C TYR A 63 -12.02 -9.90 -25.27
N VAL A 64 -13.22 -10.30 -24.85
CA VAL A 64 -13.81 -9.86 -23.57
C VAL A 64 -13.06 -10.42 -22.37
N ASN A 65 -12.53 -11.63 -22.47
CA ASN A 65 -11.83 -12.27 -21.35
C ASN A 65 -10.50 -11.58 -21.08
N GLU A 66 -9.79 -11.18 -22.14
CA GLU A 66 -8.53 -10.45 -22.08
C GLU A 66 -8.74 -9.05 -21.50
N VAL A 67 -9.80 -8.34 -21.91
CA VAL A 67 -10.15 -7.04 -21.31
C VAL A 67 -10.45 -7.17 -19.83
N ARG A 68 -11.26 -8.18 -19.44
CA ARG A 68 -11.56 -8.44 -18.01
C ARG A 68 -10.32 -8.76 -17.19
N ARG A 69 -9.35 -9.46 -17.78
CA ARG A 69 -8.07 -9.76 -17.14
C ARG A 69 -7.28 -8.48 -16.86
N CYS A 70 -7.25 -7.56 -17.82
CA CYS A 70 -6.65 -6.23 -17.64
C CYS A 70 -7.37 -5.42 -16.55
N ASP A 71 -8.70 -5.44 -16.52
CA ASP A 71 -9.49 -4.74 -15.49
C ASP A 71 -9.16 -5.26 -14.08
N GLU A 72 -9.00 -6.57 -13.90
CA GLU A 72 -8.64 -7.14 -12.59
C GLU A 72 -7.20 -6.76 -12.20
N MET A 73 -6.24 -6.80 -13.12
CA MET A 73 -4.87 -6.33 -12.85
C MET A 73 -4.85 -4.85 -12.48
N GLU A 74 -5.63 -4.01 -13.16
CA GLU A 74 -5.78 -2.59 -12.81
C GLU A 74 -6.36 -2.43 -11.40
N ARG A 75 -7.32 -3.27 -11.00
CA ARG A 75 -7.86 -3.28 -9.65
C ARG A 75 -6.78 -3.55 -8.60
N LYS A 76 -5.88 -4.51 -8.87
CA LYS A 76 -4.74 -4.85 -8.00
C LYS A 76 -3.75 -3.68 -7.90
N LEU A 77 -3.41 -3.05 -9.02
CA LEU A 77 -2.56 -1.86 -9.07
C LEU A 77 -3.15 -0.67 -8.30
N ARG A 78 -4.45 -0.40 -8.44
CA ARG A 78 -5.14 0.64 -7.65
C ARG A 78 -5.11 0.37 -6.15
N PHE A 79 -5.09 -0.90 -5.73
CA PHE A 79 -4.91 -1.24 -4.32
C PHE A 79 -3.47 -0.94 -3.85
N LEU A 80 -2.48 -1.39 -4.60
CA LEU A 80 -1.05 -1.13 -4.32
C LEU A 80 -0.77 0.38 -4.23
N GLU A 81 -1.26 1.17 -5.19
CA GLU A 81 -1.09 2.62 -5.21
C GLU A 81 -1.66 3.29 -3.95
N ARG A 82 -2.81 2.83 -3.45
CA ARG A 82 -3.41 3.36 -2.21
C ARG A 82 -2.56 3.07 -0.99
N GLU A 83 -2.01 1.86 -0.87
CA GLU A 83 -1.15 1.49 0.26
C GLU A 83 0.19 2.25 0.22
N ILE A 84 0.79 2.42 -0.96
CA ILE A 84 2.01 3.23 -1.15
C ILE A 84 1.78 4.68 -0.72
N LYS A 85 0.64 5.26 -1.11
CA LYS A 85 0.24 6.62 -0.71
C LYS A 85 -0.01 6.74 0.79
N LYS A 86 -0.61 5.72 1.40
CA LYS A 86 -0.88 5.65 2.85
C LYS A 86 0.43 5.66 3.65
N ASP A 87 1.47 4.99 3.17
CA ASP A 87 2.79 4.96 3.80
C ASP A 87 3.70 6.14 3.38
N ALA A 88 3.15 7.14 2.68
CA ALA A 88 3.85 8.34 2.22
C ALA A 88 5.14 8.03 1.43
N ILE A 89 5.12 6.93 0.67
CA ILE A 89 6.22 6.55 -0.21
C ILE A 89 6.13 7.38 -1.49
N PRO A 90 7.16 8.17 -1.84
CA PRO A 90 7.14 8.97 -3.07
C PRO A 90 7.18 8.04 -4.28
N MET A 91 6.15 8.09 -5.12
CA MET A 91 6.15 7.43 -6.42
C MET A 91 6.93 8.29 -7.41
N LEU A 92 8.00 7.73 -7.97
CA LEU A 92 8.75 8.36 -9.04
C LEU A 92 7.98 8.13 -10.34
N ASP A 93 7.63 9.22 -11.00
CA ASP A 93 7.16 9.17 -12.39
C ASP A 93 8.38 9.28 -13.29
N THR A 94 8.66 8.23 -14.05
CA THR A 94 9.79 8.19 -14.97
C THR A 94 9.53 9.07 -16.21
N GLY A 95 8.29 9.50 -16.44
CA GLY A 95 7.90 10.35 -17.58
C GLY A 95 8.00 9.66 -18.94
N GLU A 96 8.47 8.42 -18.98
CA GLU A 96 8.47 7.56 -20.16
C GLU A 96 7.26 6.64 -20.13
N ASN A 97 6.51 6.63 -21.23
CA ASN A 97 5.51 5.62 -21.48
C ASN A 97 6.22 4.35 -21.95
N PRO A 98 6.12 3.22 -21.23
CA PRO A 98 6.69 1.97 -21.70
C PRO A 98 5.93 1.46 -22.93
N ASP A 99 6.64 0.75 -23.81
CA ASP A 99 6.04 0.07 -24.95
C ASP A 99 4.97 -0.94 -24.51
N ALA A 100 3.99 -1.18 -25.37
CA ALA A 100 2.96 -2.19 -25.14
C ALA A 100 3.58 -3.59 -24.88
N PRO A 101 3.31 -4.21 -23.71
CA PRO A 101 3.90 -5.50 -23.34
C PRO A 101 3.35 -6.64 -24.20
N LEU A 102 4.12 -7.72 -24.35
CA LEU A 102 3.67 -8.87 -25.13
C LEU A 102 2.57 -9.67 -24.36
N PRO A 103 1.65 -10.37 -25.05
CA PRO A 103 0.60 -11.15 -24.39
C PRO A 103 1.12 -12.23 -23.43
N ARG A 104 2.35 -12.71 -23.65
CA ARG A 104 3.02 -13.67 -22.77
C ARG A 104 3.46 -13.01 -21.46
N GLU A 105 4.02 -11.81 -21.54
CA GLU A 105 4.47 -11.03 -20.37
C GLU A 105 3.28 -10.62 -19.50
N MET A 106 2.11 -10.43 -20.10
CA MET A 106 0.87 -10.17 -19.38
C MET A 106 0.53 -11.29 -18.37
N ILE A 107 0.91 -12.54 -18.66
CA ILE A 107 0.71 -13.67 -17.73
C ILE A 107 1.61 -13.54 -16.51
N ASP A 108 2.88 -13.21 -16.75
CA ASP A 108 3.86 -13.05 -15.68
C ASP A 108 3.49 -11.83 -14.82
N LEU A 109 3.06 -10.73 -15.45
CA LEU A 109 2.57 -9.54 -14.75
C LEU A 109 1.37 -9.86 -13.85
N GLU A 110 0.37 -10.59 -14.33
CA GLU A 110 -0.77 -10.98 -13.50
C GLU A 110 -0.34 -11.75 -12.25
N ALA A 111 0.55 -12.73 -12.40
CA ALA A 111 1.07 -13.52 -11.30
C ALA A 111 1.85 -12.65 -10.29
N THR A 112 2.65 -11.71 -10.79
CA THR A 112 3.39 -10.78 -9.91
C THR A 112 2.45 -9.85 -9.15
N PHE A 113 1.42 -9.29 -9.80
CA PHE A 113 0.46 -8.42 -9.13
C PHE A 113 -0.37 -9.17 -8.08
N GLU A 114 -0.75 -10.42 -8.36
CA GLU A 114 -1.44 -11.26 -7.38
C GLU A 114 -0.59 -11.56 -6.16
N LYS A 115 0.67 -11.92 -6.38
CA LYS A 115 1.62 -12.17 -5.30
C LYS A 115 1.80 -10.92 -4.45
N LEU A 116 2.06 -9.76 -5.07
CA LEU A 116 2.25 -8.50 -4.37
C LEU A 116 1.01 -8.07 -3.57
N GLU A 117 -0.19 -8.22 -4.13
CA GLU A 117 -1.42 -7.93 -3.40
C GLU A 117 -1.57 -8.82 -2.16
N ASN A 118 -1.34 -10.13 -2.30
CA ASN A 118 -1.47 -11.08 -1.20
C ASN A 118 -0.45 -10.81 -0.09
N GLU A 119 0.82 -10.59 -0.46
CA GLU A 119 1.89 -10.24 0.48
C GLU A 119 1.55 -8.96 1.25
N LEU A 120 1.09 -7.91 0.55
CA LEU A 120 0.76 -6.65 1.19
C LEU A 120 -0.46 -6.75 2.11
N ARG A 121 -1.49 -7.51 1.72
CA ARG A 121 -2.65 -7.80 2.57
C ARG A 121 -2.25 -8.55 3.84
N GLU A 122 -1.33 -9.51 3.71
CA GLU A 122 -0.83 -10.28 4.85
C GLU A 122 -0.02 -9.39 5.80
N VAL A 123 0.90 -8.59 5.27
CA VAL A 123 1.70 -7.64 6.05
C VAL A 123 0.81 -6.66 6.79
N ASN A 124 -0.19 -6.07 6.12
CA ASN A 124 -1.14 -5.16 6.76
C ASN A 124 -1.92 -5.81 7.91
N LYS A 125 -2.40 -7.04 7.70
CA LYS A 125 -3.11 -7.79 8.75
C LYS A 125 -2.20 -8.11 9.94
N ASN A 126 -0.97 -8.48 9.67
CA ASN A 126 0.03 -8.78 10.69
C ASN A 126 0.40 -7.51 11.47
N GLU A 127 0.55 -6.38 10.78
CA GLU A 127 0.83 -5.09 11.39
C GLU A 127 -0.30 -4.64 12.34
N GLU A 128 -1.55 -4.74 11.90
CA GLU A 128 -2.72 -4.42 12.73
C GLU A 128 -2.80 -5.31 13.98
N THR A 129 -2.61 -6.62 13.80
CA THR A 129 -2.61 -7.58 14.90
C THR A 129 -1.50 -7.29 15.90
N LEU A 130 -0.29 -6.97 15.41
CA LEU A 130 0.85 -6.64 16.25
C LEU A 130 0.63 -5.34 17.03
N LYS A 131 0.12 -4.29 16.38
CA LYS A 131 -0.23 -3.01 17.03
C LYS A 131 -1.28 -3.20 18.13
N LYS A 132 -2.29 -4.04 17.89
CA LYS A 132 -3.30 -4.38 18.88
C LYS A 132 -2.70 -5.09 20.09
N ASN A 133 -1.94 -6.16 19.87
CA ASN A 133 -1.29 -6.92 20.94
C ASN A 133 -0.35 -6.03 21.77
N PHE A 134 0.42 -5.17 21.11
CA PHE A 134 1.31 -4.23 21.79
C PHE A 134 0.54 -3.21 22.66
N SER A 135 -0.59 -2.70 22.16
CA SER A 135 -1.43 -1.75 22.91
C SER A 135 -2.03 -2.41 24.15
N GLU A 136 -2.59 -3.62 24.01
CA GLU A 136 -3.14 -4.40 25.13
C GLU A 136 -2.08 -4.71 26.19
N LEU A 137 -0.88 -5.12 25.78
CA LEU A 137 0.23 -5.38 26.70
C LEU A 137 0.72 -4.10 27.39
N THR A 138 0.71 -2.96 26.69
CA THR A 138 1.10 -1.67 27.25
C THR A 138 0.10 -1.19 28.30
N GLU A 139 -1.20 -1.34 28.04
CA GLU A 139 -2.25 -1.06 29.02
C GLU A 139 -2.10 -1.92 30.27
N LEU A 140 -1.88 -3.24 30.10
CA LEU A 140 -1.66 -4.15 31.22
C LEU A 140 -0.42 -3.76 32.03
N LYS A 141 0.69 -3.41 31.37
CA LYS A 141 1.90 -2.89 32.03
C LYS A 141 1.60 -1.65 32.86
N HIS A 142 0.80 -0.72 32.36
CA HIS A 142 0.41 0.48 33.10
C HIS A 142 -0.48 0.17 34.32
N ILE A 143 -1.41 -0.79 34.19
CA ILE A 143 -2.25 -1.24 35.31
C ILE A 143 -1.37 -1.85 36.41
N LEU A 144 -0.43 -2.72 36.05
CA LEU A 144 0.47 -3.36 37.02
C LEU A 144 1.32 -2.32 37.76
N ARG A 145 1.90 -1.34 37.06
CA ARG A 145 2.67 -0.25 37.68
C ARG A 145 1.84 0.58 38.65
N LYS A 146 0.64 1.02 38.25
CA LYS A 146 -0.23 1.82 39.12
C LYS A 146 -0.72 1.03 40.34
N THR A 147 -1.02 -0.25 40.15
CA THR A 147 -1.46 -1.13 41.23
C THR A 147 -0.35 -1.32 42.27
N GLN A 148 0.90 -1.47 41.82
CA GLN A 148 2.06 -1.53 42.71
C GLN A 148 2.21 -0.24 43.52
N THR A 149 2.17 0.93 42.88
CA THR A 149 2.22 2.23 43.59
C THR A 149 1.08 2.39 44.58
N PHE A 150 -0.13 1.95 44.23
CA PHE A 150 -1.29 1.99 45.11
C PHE A 150 -1.09 1.11 46.36
N PHE A 151 -0.55 -0.10 46.22
CA PHE A 151 -0.26 -0.96 47.37
C PHE A 151 0.83 -0.37 48.27
N GLU A 152 1.87 0.25 47.69
CA GLU A 152 2.92 0.94 48.44
C GLU A 152 2.36 2.14 49.25
N GLU A 153 1.46 2.94 48.66
CA GLU A 153 0.79 4.05 49.36
C GLU A 153 -0.13 3.58 50.50
N VAL A 154 -0.90 2.51 50.27
CA VAL A 154 -1.79 1.94 51.29
C VAL A 154 -1.01 1.36 52.47
N ASP A 155 0.13 0.70 52.22
CA ASP A 155 0.98 0.23 53.30
C ASP A 155 1.61 1.41 54.07
N HIS A 156 2.02 2.49 53.40
CA HIS A 156 2.50 3.70 54.05
C HIS A 156 1.42 4.39 54.91
N ASP A 157 0.16 4.42 54.44
CA ASP A 157 -0.96 4.98 55.20
C ASP A 157 -1.38 4.07 56.37
N ARG A 158 -1.30 2.75 56.20
CA ARG A 158 -1.53 1.76 57.27
C ARG A 158 -0.49 1.86 58.37
N TRP A 159 0.78 2.05 58.02
CA TRP A 159 1.86 2.34 58.98
C TRP A 159 1.64 3.69 59.70
N ARG A 160 1.15 4.73 59.00
CA ARG A 160 0.84 6.03 59.61
C ARG A 160 -0.30 5.96 60.64
N ILE A 161 -1.31 5.13 60.40
CA ILE A 161 -2.43 4.93 61.34
C ILE A 161 -1.97 4.14 62.58
N LEU A 162 -1.06 3.17 62.41
CA LEU A 162 -0.49 2.40 63.53
C LEU A 162 0.53 3.19 64.35
N GLU A 163 1.30 4.11 63.75
CA GLU A 163 2.26 4.99 64.45
C GLU A 163 1.66 6.31 64.96
N GLY A 164 0.37 6.56 64.73
CA GLY A 164 -0.37 7.71 65.27
C GLY A 164 -0.66 7.67 66.78
N GLY A 165 -0.14 6.66 67.49
CA GLY A 165 -0.35 6.48 68.93
C GLY A 165 0.95 6.19 69.68
N GLY A 166 1.74 7.24 69.97
CA GLY A 166 2.77 7.18 71.02
C GLY A 166 4.18 7.48 70.52
N GLY A 167 4.75 8.57 71.02
CA GLY A 167 6.02 9.13 70.56
C GLY A 167 7.29 8.36 70.95
N GLY A 168 8.37 8.71 70.23
CA GLY A 168 9.74 8.70 70.72
C GLY A 168 10.55 7.43 70.43
N GLY A 169 11.61 7.59 69.64
CA GLY A 169 12.79 6.72 69.71
C GLY A 169 13.24 6.14 68.38
N GLY A 170 14.23 6.78 67.75
CA GLY A 170 14.91 6.27 66.56
C GLY A 170 15.53 4.89 66.80
N ARG A 171 15.11 3.91 66.00
CA ARG A 171 15.84 2.67 65.73
C ARG A 171 15.82 2.41 64.23
N ARG A 172 16.99 2.40 63.61
CA ARG A 172 17.19 1.82 62.27
C ARG A 172 16.73 0.36 62.34
N ARG A 173 15.66 0.01 61.64
CA ARG A 173 15.16 -1.36 61.53
C ARG A 173 15.60 -1.93 60.18
N THR A 174 16.19 -3.11 60.23
CA THR A 174 16.40 -4.02 59.11
C THR A 174 15.04 -4.49 58.60
N VAL A 175 14.78 -4.30 57.31
CA VAL A 175 13.54 -4.67 56.60
C VAL A 175 13.38 -6.20 56.65
N PRO A 176 12.27 -6.76 57.18
CA PRO A 176 11.97 -8.19 57.14
C PRO A 176 11.71 -8.68 55.71
N ASP A 177 12.05 -9.95 55.42
CA ASP A 177 11.99 -10.54 54.07
C ASP A 177 10.60 -10.53 53.39
N ASP A 178 9.52 -10.32 54.15
CA ASP A 178 8.15 -10.25 53.65
C ASP A 178 7.79 -8.87 53.01
N GLU A 179 8.66 -7.86 53.16
CA GLU A 179 8.49 -6.52 52.56
C GLU A 179 9.21 -6.37 51.21
N ARG A 180 9.73 -7.46 50.64
CA ARG A 180 10.30 -7.43 49.29
C ARG A 180 9.18 -7.31 48.25
N PRO A 181 9.25 -6.39 47.28
CA PRO A 181 8.28 -6.33 46.19
C PRO A 181 8.26 -7.69 45.48
N LEU A 182 7.05 -8.23 45.26
CA LEU A 182 6.84 -9.57 44.70
C LEU A 182 7.43 -9.71 43.28
N ILE A 183 7.68 -8.60 42.60
CA ILE A 183 8.33 -8.53 41.30
C ILE A 183 9.32 -7.37 41.31
N ASP A 184 10.61 -7.69 41.22
CA ASP A 184 11.68 -6.73 40.92
C ASP A 184 11.63 -6.41 39.43
N VAL A 185 10.80 -5.43 39.04
CA VAL A 185 10.90 -4.83 37.72
C VAL A 185 12.05 -3.85 37.79
N GLY A 186 13.25 -4.35 37.51
CA GLY A 186 14.48 -3.56 37.49
C GLY A 186 14.25 -2.17 36.90
N ASP A 187 14.54 -1.16 37.71
CA ASP A 187 14.39 0.25 37.41
C ASP A 187 15.46 0.66 36.39
N GLU A 188 15.29 0.27 35.13
CA GLU A 188 15.88 1.04 34.03
C GLU A 188 14.96 2.24 33.78
N ALA A 189 15.15 3.26 34.62
CA ALA A 189 14.82 4.63 34.32
C ALA A 189 15.68 5.11 33.13
N GLY A 190 15.43 4.54 31.95
CA GLY A 190 15.85 5.05 30.66
C GLY A 190 14.80 6.06 30.20
N ASP A 191 15.14 7.33 30.39
CA ASP A 191 14.52 8.49 29.77
C ASP A 191 14.15 8.22 28.30
N PHE A 192 12.88 7.92 28.05
CA PHE A 192 12.25 8.00 26.72
C PHE A 192 11.01 8.87 26.81
N GLY A 193 11.21 10.08 27.34
CA GLY A 193 10.40 11.20 26.93
C GLY A 193 10.61 11.46 25.44
N LEU A 194 9.51 11.51 24.69
CA LEU A 194 9.41 12.11 23.36
C LEU A 194 10.08 11.36 22.19
N LEU A 195 9.65 10.12 21.91
CA LEU A 195 9.69 9.63 20.54
C LEU A 195 8.34 9.93 19.86
N ASN A 196 8.34 11.01 19.08
CA ASN A 196 7.32 11.33 18.10
C ASN A 196 6.95 10.07 17.27
N PRO A 197 5.66 9.82 17.01
CA PRO A 197 5.22 8.67 16.19
C PRO A 197 5.69 8.73 14.72
N THR A 198 6.40 9.78 14.31
CA THR A 198 6.96 9.94 12.96
C THR A 198 8.34 9.31 12.76
N LEU A 199 9.08 8.93 13.83
CA LEU A 199 10.45 8.41 13.73
C LEU A 199 10.55 6.88 13.69
N THR A 200 9.54 6.14 14.17
CA THR A 200 9.52 4.67 14.08
C THR A 200 9.27 4.15 12.66
N MET A 201 8.67 4.96 11.78
CA MET A 201 8.51 4.66 10.36
C MET A 201 9.84 4.72 9.58
N SER A 202 10.86 5.41 10.08
CA SER A 202 12.15 5.58 9.38
C SER A 202 13.10 4.39 9.54
N MET A 203 12.97 3.60 10.62
CA MET A 203 13.88 2.47 10.89
C MET A 203 13.49 1.15 10.21
N LEU A 204 12.26 1.03 9.69
CA LEU A 204 11.85 -0.14 8.90
C LEU A 204 12.27 -0.04 7.42
N ARG A 205 12.97 1.03 7.02
CA ARG A 205 13.37 1.31 5.63
C ARG A 205 14.84 1.02 5.30
N LEU A 206 15.60 0.46 6.24
CA LEU A 206 16.91 -0.16 5.95
C LEU A 206 16.88 -1.61 6.43
N GLY A 207 16.45 -2.48 5.52
CA GLY A 207 16.55 -3.93 5.59
C GLY A 207 16.47 -4.47 4.17
#